data_AF-A0A974NF79-F1
#
_entry.id   AF-A0A974NF79-F1
#
_cell.length_a   1.000
_cell.length_b   1.000
_cell.length_c   1.000
_cell.angle_alpha   90.00
_cell.angle_beta   90.00
_cell.angle_gamma   90.00
#
_symmetry.space_group_name_H-M   'P 1'
#
loop_
_entity.id
_entity.type
_entity.pdbx_description
1 polymer ?
#
loop_
_entity_poly.entity_id
_entity_poly.type
_entity_poly.pdbx_seq_one_letter_code
_entity_poly.pdbx_strand_id
1 'polypeptide(L)' 'MIYMIDAWLDCANPRLRIYERNSGKEYLVLEGKTLNNYREQGLLDCSVLCSINQTLIQEITEQLLSG' A
#
# COMPACT_ATOMS: atom_id res chain seq x y z
N MET A 1 -11.85 -7.34 9.71
CA MET A 1 -11.48 -6.32 8.70
C MET A 1 -10.58 -6.98 7.68
N ILE A 2 -10.97 -6.95 6.39
CA ILE A 2 -10.12 -7.46 5.29
C ILE A 2 -9.65 -6.24 4.52
N TYR A 3 -8.35 -5.96 4.57
CA TYR A 3 -7.72 -4.90 3.80
C TYR A 3 -7.20 -5.45 2.48
N MET A 4 -7.31 -4.64 1.43
CA MET A 4 -6.76 -4.90 0.11
C MET A 4 -5.78 -3.80 -0.24
N ILE A 5 -4.71 -4.19 -0.93
CA ILE A 5 -3.73 -3.28 -1.50
C ILE A 5 -3.85 -3.39 -3.01
N ASP A 6 -4.02 -2.25 -3.68
CA ASP A 6 -3.75 -2.15 -5.12
C ASP A 6 -2.48 -1.34 -5.31
N ALA A 7 -1.48 -1.97 -5.92
CA ALA A 7 -0.18 -1.38 -6.20
C ALA A 7 0.03 -1.32 -7.72
N TRP A 8 -0.06 -0.12 -8.29
CA TRP A 8 0.26 0.13 -9.69
C TRP A 8 1.60 0.84 -9.77
N LEU A 9 2.70 0.10 -9.68
CA LEU A 9 4.05 0.66 -9.53
C LEU A 9 4.85 0.73 -10.85
N ASP A 10 4.44 -0.07 -11.84
CA ASP A 10 5.06 -0.16 -13.17
C ASP A 10 4.39 0.72 -14.24
N CYS A 11 3.51 1.65 -13.83
CA CYS A 11 2.82 2.58 -14.74
C CYS A 11 3.51 3.95 -14.76
N ALA A 12 3.26 4.74 -15.82
CA ALA A 12 3.74 6.12 -15.95
C ALA A 12 3.34 7.01 -14.76
N ASN A 13 2.20 6.73 -14.13
CA ASN A 13 1.76 7.35 -12.88
C ASN A 13 1.66 6.27 -11.79
N PRO A 14 2.76 6.02 -11.05
CA PRO A 14 2.75 4.99 -10.05
C PRO A 14 1.92 5.43 -8.84
N ARG A 15 1.12 4.50 -8.32
CA ARG A 15 0.25 4.73 -7.16
C ARG A 15 0.01 3.46 -6.37
N LEU A 16 -0.26 3.63 -5.09
CA LEU A 16 -0.63 2.57 -4.18
C LEU A 16 -1.84 2.99 -3.36
N ARG A 17 -2.85 2.14 -3.27
CA ARG A 17 -4.00 2.35 -2.38
C ARG A 17 -4.21 1.19 -1.45
N ILE A 18 -4.65 1.49 -0.25
CA ILE A 18 -5.10 0.53 0.75
C ILE A 18 -6.56 0.83 1.05
N TYR A 19 -7.41 -0.18 0.94
CA TYR A 19 -8.84 -0.05 1.17
C TYR A 19 -9.41 -1.28 1.88
N GLU A 20 -10.49 -1.11 2.61
CA GLU A 20 -11.21 -2.25 3.16
C GLU A 20 -12.07 -2.89 2.08
N ARG A 21 -11.94 -4.20 1.89
CA ARG A 21 -12.67 -4.97 0.89
C ARG A 21 -14.19 -4.87 1.03
N ASN A 22 -14.68 -4.86 2.27
CA ASN A 22 -16.11 -4.97 2.56
C ASN A 22 -16.83 -3.62 2.40
N SER A 23 -16.27 -2.53 2.92
CA SER A 23 -16.87 -1.19 2.77
C SER A 23 -16.38 -0.44 1.53
N GLY A 24 -15.27 -0.85 0.92
CA GLY A 24 -14.58 -0.08 -0.11
C GLY A 24 -13.92 1.18 0.42
N LYS A 25 -13.89 1.40 1.75
CA LYS A 25 -13.30 2.59 2.35
C LYS A 25 -11.80 2.61 2.11
N GLU A 26 -11.33 3.68 1.50
CA GLU A 26 -9.90 3.94 1.32
C GLU A 26 -9.31 4.46 2.63
N TYR A 27 -8.22 3.83 3.05
CA TYR A 27 -7.48 4.19 4.26
C TYR A 27 -6.22 4.97 3.93
N LEU A 28 -5.60 4.67 2.79
CA LEU A 28 -4.36 5.29 2.37
C LEU A 28 -4.28 5.29 0.85
N VAL A 29 -3.84 6.42 0.29
CA VAL A 29 -3.50 6.55 -1.13
C VAL A 29 -2.16 7.27 -1.22
N LEU A 30 -1.17 6.60 -1.81
CA LEU A 30 0.17 7.12 -2.04
C LEU A 30 0.40 7.28 -3.53
N GLU A 31 0.75 8.49 -3.95
CA GLU A 31 1.01 8.81 -5.35
C GLU A 31 2.25 9.70 -5.48
N GLY A 32 2.86 9.69 -6.67
CA GLY A 32 3.93 10.61 -7.05
C GLY A 32 5.13 10.60 -6.09
N LYS A 33 5.48 11.76 -5.54
CA LYS A 33 6.70 11.93 -4.73
C LYS A 33 6.65 11.18 -3.41
N THR A 34 5.49 11.13 -2.76
CA THR A 34 5.32 10.43 -1.48
C THR A 34 5.54 8.93 -1.66
N LEU A 35 4.95 8.36 -2.72
CA LEU A 35 5.17 6.96 -3.08
C LEU A 35 6.65 6.66 -3.35
N ASN A 36 7.33 7.51 -4.12
CA ASN A 36 8.76 7.34 -4.38
C ASN A 36 9.58 7.40 -3.09
N ASN A 37 9.29 8.33 -2.18
CA ASN A 37 9.99 8.41 -0.89
C ASN A 37 9.86 7.10 -0.07
N TYR A 38 8.67 6.50 -0.02
CA TYR A 38 8.47 5.23 0.69
C TYR A 38 9.14 4.05 -0.03
N ARG A 39 9.20 4.06 -1.37
CA ARG A 39 9.95 3.07 -2.17
C ARG A 39 11.45 3.18 -1.93
N GLU A 40 12.00 4.39 -1.94
CA GLU A 40 13.43 4.64 -1.69
C GLU A 40 13.83 4.25 -0.26
N GLN A 41 12.92 4.35 0.70
CA GLN A 41 13.10 3.87 2.08
C GLN A 41 12.97 2.34 2.24
N GLY A 42 12.59 1.61 1.18
CA GLY A 42 12.35 0.17 1.23
C GLY A 42 11.09 -0.23 2.01
N LEU A 43 10.21 0.72 2.32
CA LEU A 43 8.94 0.47 3.04
C LEU A 43 7.85 -0.07 2.13
N LEU A 44 8.00 0.11 0.81
CA LEU A 44 7.10 -0.42 -0.22
C LEU A 44 7.79 -1.53 -1.00
N ASP A 45 7.85 -2.72 -0.41
CA ASP A 45 8.31 -3.91 -1.12
C ASP A 45 7.15 -4.54 -1.92
N CYS A 46 7.21 -4.41 -3.25
CA CYS A 46 6.15 -4.86 -4.16
C CYS A 46 5.81 -6.35 -3.99
N SER A 47 6.81 -7.18 -3.66
CA SER A 47 6.61 -8.63 -3.46
C SER A 47 5.77 -8.93 -2.23
N VAL A 48 5.90 -8.07 -1.23
CA VAL A 48 5.22 -8.13 0.06
C VAL A 48 3.80 -7.55 -0.07
N LEU A 49 3.65 -6.46 -0.84
CA LEU A 49 2.37 -5.79 -1.12
C LEU A 49 1.45 -6.60 -2.04
N CYS A 50 2.01 -7.33 -3.01
CA CYS A 50 1.26 -8.27 -3.85
C CYS A 50 1.00 -9.61 -3.13
N SER A 51 1.50 -9.79 -1.91
CA SER A 51 1.27 -11.00 -1.15
C SER A 51 -0.16 -11.01 -0.61
N ILE A 52 -0.81 -12.17 -0.70
CA ILE A 52 -2.17 -12.41 -0.18
C ILE A 52 -2.19 -12.52 1.35
N ASN A 53 -1.03 -12.35 2.01
CA ASN A 53 -0.91 -12.52 3.45
C ASN A 53 -1.49 -11.30 4.18
N GLN A 54 -2.69 -11.49 4.73
CA GLN A 54 -3.47 -10.44 5.36
C GLN A 54 -2.80 -9.82 6.60
N THR A 55 -1.99 -10.58 7.33
CA THR A 55 -1.22 -10.07 8.47
C THR A 55 -0.17 -9.06 8.01
N LEU A 56 0.54 -9.40 6.93
CA LEU A 56 1.59 -8.58 6.34
C LEU A 56 1.01 -7.26 5.77
N ILE A 57 -0.15 -7.36 5.11
CA ILE A 57 -0.91 -6.18 4.64
C ILE A 57 -1.26 -5.26 5.82
N GLN A 58 -1.69 -5.83 6.95
CA GLN A 58 -2.08 -5.06 8.12
C GLN A 58 -0.87 -4.35 8.75
N GLU A 59 0.26 -5.03 8.91
CA GLU A 59 1.50 -4.44 9.43
C GLU A 59 2.00 -3.28 8.56
N ILE A 60 1.99 -3.44 7.23
CA ILE A 60 2.37 -2.36 6.31
C ILE A 60 1.41 -1.19 6.41
N THR A 61 0.10 -1.48 6.48
CA THR A 61 -0.91 -0.43 6.65
C THR A 61 -0.66 0.37 7.93
N GLU A 62 -0.34 -0.29 9.04
CA GLU A 62 -0.02 0.36 10.30
C GLU A 62 1.27 1.17 10.25
N GLN A 63 2.32 0.66 9.59
CA GLN A 63 3.57 1.40 9.39
C GLN A 63 3.37 2.66 8.54
N LEU A 64 2.57 2.56 7.47
CA LEU A 64 2.30 3.69 6.59
C LEU A 64 1.36 4.72 7.23
N LEU A 65 0.45 4.31 8.12
CA LEU A 65 -0.43 5.21 8.86
C LEU A 65 0.25 5.87 10.07
N SER A 66 1.32 5.27 10.60
CA SER A 66 2.05 5.78 11.77
C SER A 66 3.27 6.63 11.42
N GLY A 67 3.62 6.72 10.12
CA GLY A 67 4.78 7.45 9.60
C GLY A 67 4.49 8.87 9.12
#